data_AF-A0A957SRH6-F1
#
_entry.id   AF-A0A957SRH6-F1
#
_cell.length_a   1.000
_cell.length_b   1.000
_cell.length_c   1.000
_cell.angle_alpha   90.00
_cell.angle_beta   90.00
_cell.angle_gamma   90.00
#
_symmetry.space_group_name_H-M   'P 1'
#
loop_
_entity.id
_entity.type
_entity.pdbx_description
1 polymer ?
#
loop_
_entity_poly.entity_id
_entity_poly.type
_entity_poly.pdbx_seq_one_letter_code
_entity_poly.pdbx_strand_id
1 'polypeptide(L)'
;VVAVTLKKETWRLADWHRMVVTFSDQFITAIQPAAPRYATLRAVGDKLFQIDSQDLAADLTVTIAGRPQRNDSGQCVISVDAQIPSRGGWPNLAGTNVTLWVNEKVVATRQTDAFGQAVFDGVPRDDLGHMQVSVEAKA
;
A
#
# COMPACT_ATOMS: atom_id res chain seq x y z
N VAL A 1 9.26 -18.25 -2.68
CA VAL A 1 8.56 -17.49 -1.62
C VAL A 1 8.62 -16.03 -2.04
N VAL A 2 7.49 -15.41 -2.39
CA VAL A 2 7.45 -13.98 -2.73
C VAL A 2 7.38 -13.22 -1.42
N ALA A 3 8.46 -12.55 -1.05
CA ALA A 3 8.50 -11.80 0.18
C ALA A 3 8.07 -10.34 -0.10
N VAL A 4 6.78 -10.06 0.07
CA VAL A 4 6.41 -8.78 0.69
C VAL A 4 6.82 -8.96 2.15
N THR A 5 7.97 -8.40 2.53
CA THR A 5 8.40 -8.47 3.93
C THR A 5 7.58 -7.46 4.71
N LEU A 6 6.43 -7.93 5.17
CA LEU A 6 5.62 -7.22 6.14
C LEU A 6 6.31 -7.43 7.48
N LYS A 7 7.08 -6.45 7.93
CA LYS A 7 7.64 -6.49 9.29
C LYS A 7 6.46 -6.40 10.26
N LYS A 8 6.04 -7.55 10.77
CA LYS A 8 5.02 -7.69 11.81
C LYS A 8 5.65 -7.35 13.16
N GLU A 9 5.98 -6.09 13.38
CA GLU A 9 6.26 -5.59 14.72
C GLU A 9 4.91 -5.45 15.42
N THR A 10 4.49 -6.54 16.08
CA THR A 10 3.39 -6.68 17.04
C THR A 10 2.22 -5.71 16.86
N TRP A 11 1.35 -6.04 15.92
CA TRP A 11 0.11 -5.31 15.66
C TRP A 11 -0.90 -5.53 16.77
N ARG A 12 -0.89 -4.60 17.72
CA ARG A 12 -2.07 -4.17 18.46
C ARG A 12 -2.12 -2.66 18.33
N LEU A 13 -3.31 -2.08 18.13
CA LEU A 13 -3.63 -0.66 18.34
C LEU A 13 -3.21 -0.10 19.73
N ALA A 14 -2.47 -0.87 20.54
CA ALA A 14 -2.06 -0.50 21.88
C ALA A 14 -0.81 0.39 21.91
N ASP A 15 0.15 0.25 20.98
CA ASP A 15 1.43 0.97 21.17
C ASP A 15 1.96 1.71 19.92
N TRP A 16 1.93 1.16 18.70
CA TRP A 16 2.41 1.87 17.50
C TRP A 16 1.35 1.96 16.41
N HIS A 17 0.84 3.18 16.19
CA HIS A 17 -0.22 3.51 15.23
C HIS A 17 0.23 3.44 13.75
N ARG A 18 1.24 2.63 13.39
CA ARG A 18 1.90 2.72 12.08
C ARG A 18 2.04 1.38 11.36
N MET A 19 1.49 1.30 10.15
CA MET A 19 1.81 0.31 9.14
C MET A 19 3.08 0.65 8.38
N VAL A 20 3.85 -0.38 8.02
CA VAL A 20 4.90 -0.28 7.02
C VAL A 20 4.81 -1.49 6.08
N VAL A 21 4.70 -1.23 4.78
CA VAL A 21 4.76 -2.23 3.71
C VAL A 21 5.98 -1.91 2.85
N THR A 22 6.94 -2.83 2.79
CA THR A 22 8.15 -2.70 1.97
C THR A 22 8.05 -3.64 0.78
N PHE A 23 8.32 -3.10 -0.40
CA PHE A 23 8.32 -3.79 -1.68
C PHE A 23 9.74 -4.31 -1.95
N SER A 24 9.84 -5.42 -2.68
CA SER A 24 11.13 -6.05 -3.00
C SER A 24 11.29 -6.22 -4.52
N ASP A 25 12.51 -6.42 -4.99
CA ASP A 25 12.77 -6.72 -6.42
C ASP A 25 12.05 -8.00 -6.89
N GLN A 26 11.84 -8.95 -5.96
CA GLN A 26 11.05 -10.15 -6.21
C GLN A 26 9.57 -9.83 -6.45
N PHE A 27 9.03 -8.82 -5.77
CA PHE A 27 7.68 -8.32 -6.03
C PHE A 27 7.58 -7.75 -7.46
N ILE A 28 8.59 -7.00 -7.92
CA ILE A 28 8.61 -6.48 -9.30
C ILE A 28 8.63 -7.58 -10.33
N THR A 29 9.47 -8.58 -10.10
CA THR A 29 9.50 -9.76 -10.95
C THR A 29 8.12 -10.43 -10.98
N ALA A 30 7.44 -10.54 -9.83
CA ALA A 30 6.14 -11.20 -9.69
C ALA A 30 4.96 -10.47 -10.36
N ILE A 31 5.03 -9.15 -10.54
CA ILE A 31 3.99 -8.35 -11.22
C ILE A 31 4.24 -8.16 -12.71
N GLN A 32 5.32 -8.73 -13.26
CA GLN A 32 5.55 -8.73 -14.71
C GLN A 32 4.58 -9.68 -15.43
N PRO A 33 4.12 -9.35 -16.65
CA PRO A 33 3.14 -10.16 -17.39
C PRO A 33 3.54 -11.62 -17.61
N ALA A 34 4.85 -11.91 -17.67
CA ALA A 34 5.41 -13.23 -17.90
C ALA A 34 5.68 -14.04 -16.61
N ALA A 35 5.42 -13.45 -15.43
CA ALA A 35 5.73 -14.08 -14.16
C ALA A 35 4.67 -15.14 -13.77
N PRO A 36 5.08 -16.23 -13.11
CA PRO A 36 4.12 -17.16 -12.53
C PRO A 36 3.25 -16.44 -11.50
N ARG A 37 1.91 -16.57 -11.61
CA ARG A 37 0.97 -15.89 -10.70
C ARG A 37 1.11 -16.41 -9.28
N TYR A 38 1.37 -15.52 -8.33
CA TYR A 38 1.53 -15.87 -6.90
C TYR A 38 0.25 -15.61 -6.11
N ALA A 39 -0.02 -16.43 -5.09
CA ALA A 39 -1.29 -16.47 -4.36
C ALA A 39 -1.71 -15.16 -3.65
N THR A 40 -0.75 -14.28 -3.32
CA THR A 40 -0.98 -12.99 -2.65
C THR A 40 -1.11 -11.80 -3.62
N LEU A 41 -0.82 -12.00 -4.91
CA LEU A 41 -0.89 -10.96 -5.93
C LEU A 41 -2.02 -11.29 -6.88
N ARG A 42 -3.13 -10.55 -6.75
CA ARG A 42 -4.20 -10.60 -7.75
C ARG A 42 -4.06 -9.41 -8.69
N ALA A 43 -3.81 -9.69 -9.97
CA ALA A 43 -4.12 -8.75 -11.02
C ALA A 43 -5.64 -8.64 -11.09
N VAL A 44 -6.19 -7.46 -10.79
CA VAL A 44 -7.63 -7.18 -10.85
C VAL A 44 -7.84 -6.11 -11.91
N GLY A 45 -8.39 -6.49 -13.07
CA GLY A 45 -8.68 -5.57 -14.17
C GLY A 45 -7.42 -4.90 -14.74
N ASP A 46 -7.37 -3.57 -14.67
CA ASP A 46 -6.30 -2.71 -15.17
C ASP A 46 -5.16 -2.45 -14.15
N LYS A 47 -5.22 -3.08 -12.96
CA LYS A 47 -4.20 -2.94 -11.91
C LYS A 47 -2.96 -3.75 -12.23
N LEU A 48 -1.79 -3.15 -12.00
CA LEU A 48 -0.49 -3.84 -11.97
C LEU A 48 -0.42 -4.80 -10.78
N PHE A 49 -0.98 -4.40 -9.64
CA PHE A 49 -1.04 -5.21 -8.43
C PHE A 49 -2.11 -4.70 -7.46
N GLN A 50 -2.51 -5.58 -6.54
CA GLN A 50 -3.27 -5.25 -5.34
C GLN A 50 -2.76 -6.10 -4.18
N ILE A 51 -2.58 -5.48 -3.01
CA ILE A 51 -2.18 -6.10 -1.76
C ILE A 51 -3.21 -5.69 -0.70
N ASP A 52 -3.80 -6.67 -0.01
CA ASP A 52 -4.79 -6.45 1.04
C ASP A 52 -4.22 -6.86 2.41
N SER A 53 -4.45 -6.05 3.44
CA SER A 53 -3.94 -6.31 4.79
C SER A 53 -4.82 -7.26 5.63
N GLN A 54 -5.90 -7.81 5.06
CA GLN A 54 -6.83 -8.68 5.79
C GLN A 54 -6.16 -9.90 6.42
N ASP A 55 -5.01 -10.33 5.89
CA ASP A 55 -4.19 -11.41 6.45
C ASP A 55 -3.25 -10.96 7.59
N LEU A 56 -3.23 -9.67 7.95
CA LEU A 56 -2.18 -9.05 8.79
C LEU A 56 -2.70 -8.47 10.10
N ALA A 57 -3.88 -7.85 10.10
CA ALA A 57 -4.52 -7.26 11.28
C ALA A 57 -6.05 -7.32 11.18
N ALA A 58 -6.72 -7.62 12.29
CA ALA A 58 -8.18 -7.74 12.34
C ALA A 58 -8.92 -6.39 12.45
N ASP A 59 -8.20 -5.35 12.85
CA ASP A 59 -8.71 -4.02 13.21
C ASP A 59 -8.18 -2.91 12.27
N LEU A 60 -7.59 -3.28 11.14
CA LEU A 60 -7.15 -2.34 10.10
C LEU A 60 -7.17 -3.05 8.75
N THR A 61 -8.04 -2.58 7.85
CA THR A 61 -8.02 -3.01 6.45
C THR A 61 -7.36 -1.93 5.62
N VAL A 62 -6.17 -2.21 5.10
CA VAL A 62 -5.49 -1.39 4.10
C VAL A 62 -5.37 -2.19 2.83
N THR A 63 -5.80 -1.58 1.73
CA THR A 63 -5.54 -2.06 0.38
C THR A 63 -4.56 -1.12 -0.28
N ILE A 64 -3.47 -1.67 -0.82
CA ILE A 64 -2.50 -0.93 -1.65
C ILE A 64 -2.60 -1.48 -3.06
N ALA A 65 -2.85 -0.60 -4.02
CA ALA A 65 -2.94 -0.97 -5.42
C ALA A 65 -2.09 -0.06 -6.29
N GLY A 66 -1.51 -0.64 -7.33
CA GLY A 66 -0.82 0.10 -8.38
C GLY A 66 -1.50 -0.14 -9.71
N ARG A 67 -1.62 0.90 -10.53
CA ARG A 67 -2.11 0.80 -11.92
C ARG A 67 -1.24 1.65 -12.86
N PRO A 68 -1.19 1.34 -14.16
CA PRO A 68 -0.49 2.17 -15.13
C PRO A 68 -1.09 3.59 -15.16
N GLN A 69 -0.25 4.59 -15.39
CA GLN A 69 -0.73 5.92 -15.73
C GLN A 69 -1.22 5.92 -17.18
N ARG A 70 -2.41 6.47 -17.42
CA ARG A 70 -3.13 6.34 -18.71
C ARG A 70 -2.32 6.78 -19.93
N ASN A 71 -1.43 7.75 -19.77
CA ASN A 71 -0.67 8.36 -20.87
C ASN A 71 0.85 8.16 -20.74
N ASP A 72 1.32 7.39 -19.76
CA ASP A 72 2.75 7.13 -19.55
C ASP A 72 2.94 5.75 -18.91
N SER A 73 3.37 4.77 -19.71
CA SER A 73 3.59 3.40 -19.24
C SER A 73 4.82 3.23 -18.33
N GLY A 74 5.71 4.23 -18.30
CA GLY A 74 6.83 4.32 -17.38
C GLY A 74 6.42 4.83 -15.99
N GLN A 75 5.19 5.33 -15.85
CA GLN A 75 4.64 5.83 -14.61
C GLN A 75 3.43 5.03 -14.14
N CYS A 76 3.24 5.02 -12.83
CA CYS A 76 2.16 4.33 -12.16
C CYS A 76 1.42 5.29 -11.23
N VAL A 77 0.15 4.97 -10.99
CA VAL A 77 -0.65 5.54 -9.91
C VAL A 77 -0.73 4.52 -8.79
N ILE A 78 -0.33 4.91 -7.59
CA ILE A 78 -0.45 4.13 -6.36
C ILE A 78 -1.63 4.66 -5.56
N SER A 79 -2.60 3.81 -5.25
CA SER A 79 -3.71 4.11 -4.36
C SER A 79 -3.58 3.30 -3.07
N VAL A 80 -3.85 3.96 -1.95
CA VAL A 80 -3.91 3.36 -0.62
C VAL A 80 -5.28 3.64 -0.06
N ASP A 81 -6.08 2.60 0.13
CA ASP A 81 -7.38 2.65 0.77
C ASP A 81 -7.22 2.15 2.21
N ALA A 82 -7.40 3.02 3.19
CA ALA A 82 -7.30 2.68 4.61
C ALA A 82 -8.69 2.74 5.27
N GLN A 83 -9.12 1.59 5.79
CA GLN A 83 -10.33 1.44 6.58
C GLN A 83 -9.96 1.08 8.01
N ILE A 84 -10.04 2.09 8.88
CA ILE A 84 -9.78 1.97 10.31
C ILE A 84 -11.13 1.90 11.04
N PRO A 85 -11.55 0.72 11.54
CA PRO A 85 -12.73 0.60 12.38
C PRO A 85 -12.52 1.39 13.67
N SER A 86 -13.31 2.43 13.89
CA SER A 86 -13.34 3.14 15.18
C SER A 86 -14.06 2.31 16.23
N ARG A 87 -13.58 2.36 17.49
CA ARG A 87 -14.17 1.67 18.64
C ARG A 87 -15.51 2.26 19.15
N GLY A 88 -16.29 2.96 18.32
CA GLY A 88 -17.52 3.63 18.78
C GLY A 88 -18.35 4.42 17.75
N GLY A 89 -18.15 4.23 16.44
CA GLY A 89 -18.88 4.97 15.40
C GLY A 89 -18.32 4.72 14.00
N TRP A 90 -18.94 5.30 12.97
CA TRP A 90 -18.52 5.23 11.55
C TRP A 90 -16.99 5.29 11.40
N PRO A 91 -16.38 4.43 10.55
CA PRO A 91 -14.93 4.33 10.47
C PRO A 91 -14.28 5.69 10.25
N ASN A 92 -13.21 5.96 10.99
CA ASN A 92 -12.44 7.19 10.83
C ASN A 92 -11.52 7.03 9.62
N LEU A 93 -12.11 7.22 8.44
CA LEU A 93 -11.47 6.98 7.16
C LEU A 93 -10.56 8.15 6.75
N ALA A 94 -10.90 9.38 7.13
CA ALA A 94 -10.20 10.59 6.69
C ALA A 94 -9.04 11.01 7.61
N GLY A 95 -8.04 11.66 7.02
CA GLY A 95 -6.95 12.29 7.76
C GLY A 95 -5.89 11.33 8.30
N THR A 96 -5.90 10.06 7.86
CA THR A 96 -4.84 9.09 8.15
C THR A 96 -3.64 9.45 7.27
N ASN A 97 -2.45 9.56 7.87
CA ASN A 97 -1.25 9.91 7.12
C ASN A 97 -0.76 8.67 6.36
N VAL A 98 -0.53 8.83 5.06
CA VAL A 98 0.09 7.83 4.20
C VAL A 98 1.38 8.43 3.64
N THR A 99 2.49 7.77 3.86
CA THR A 99 3.81 8.21 3.42
C THR A 99 4.38 7.22 2.43
N LEU A 100 4.75 7.71 1.26
CA LEU A 100 5.44 6.98 0.21
C LEU A 100 6.94 7.25 0.31
N TRP A 101 7.70 6.16 0.39
CA TRP A 101 9.15 6.15 0.39
C TRP A 101 9.66 5.42 -0.84
N VAL A 102 10.77 5.90 -1.39
CA VAL A 102 11.52 5.23 -2.46
C VAL A 102 12.99 5.35 -2.12
N ASN A 103 13.74 4.25 -2.19
CA ASN A 103 15.16 4.24 -1.85
C ASN A 103 15.44 4.89 -0.48
N GLU A 104 14.63 4.52 0.52
CA GLU A 104 14.71 5.02 1.91
C GLU A 104 14.49 6.54 2.09
N LYS A 105 14.02 7.25 1.06
CA LYS A 105 13.69 8.68 1.12
C LYS A 105 12.19 8.90 1.01
N VAL A 106 11.66 9.84 1.81
CA VAL A 106 10.28 10.29 1.65
C VAL A 106 10.14 10.97 0.31
N VAL A 107 9.27 10.43 -0.54
CA VAL A 107 8.90 11.03 -1.82
C VAL A 107 7.67 11.89 -1.64
N ALA A 108 6.67 11.40 -0.89
CA ALA A 108 5.43 12.12 -0.67
C ALA A 108 4.75 11.69 0.62
N THR A 109 3.99 12.61 1.21
CA THR A 109 3.03 12.33 2.28
C THR A 109 1.66 12.86 1.85
N ARG A 110 0.62 12.07 2.09
CA ARG A 110 -0.78 12.41 1.79
C ARG A 110 -1.66 12.01 2.97
N GLN A 111 -2.77 12.70 3.12
CA GLN A 111 -3.82 12.28 4.03
C GLN A 111 -4.90 11.56 3.24
N THR A 112 -5.49 10.54 3.85
CA THR A 112 -6.69 9.91 3.29
C THR A 112 -7.85 10.90 3.25
N ASP A 113 -8.61 10.83 2.17
CA ASP A 113 -9.83 11.64 1.98
C ASP A 113 -11.01 11.10 2.81
N ALA A 114 -12.20 11.67 2.61
CA ALA A 114 -13.44 11.27 3.29
C ALA A 114 -13.81 9.78 3.07
N PHE A 115 -13.27 9.14 2.03
CA PHE A 115 -13.53 7.74 1.70
C PHE A 115 -12.40 6.81 2.16
N GLY A 116 -11.33 7.33 2.75
CA GLY A 116 -10.20 6.53 3.20
C GLY A 116 -9.08 6.40 2.19
N GLN A 117 -9.12 7.16 1.09
CA GLN A 117 -8.18 6.98 0.00
C GLN A 117 -7.08 8.05 0.00
N ALA A 118 -5.84 7.61 -0.17
CA ALA A 118 -4.69 8.44 -0.54
C ALA A 118 -4.14 7.99 -1.90
N VAL A 119 -3.86 8.95 -2.78
CA VAL A 119 -3.38 8.68 -4.15
C VAL A 119 -2.03 9.37 -4.38
N PHE A 120 -1.11 8.61 -4.97
CA PHE A 120 0.19 9.07 -5.44
C PHE A 120 0.28 8.81 -6.94
N ASP A 121 0.34 9.86 -7.73
CA ASP A 121 0.53 9.83 -9.18
C ASP A 121 2.00 10.03 -9.55
N GLY A 122 2.34 9.68 -10.79
CA GLY A 122 3.67 9.89 -11.34
C GLY A 122 4.79 9.05 -10.70
N VAL A 123 4.46 7.93 -10.04
CA VAL A 123 5.46 7.03 -9.44
C VAL A 123 6.17 6.28 -10.56
N PRO A 124 7.51 6.40 -10.72
CA PRO A 124 8.23 5.65 -11.74
C PRO A 124 8.06 4.15 -11.52
N ARG A 125 7.78 3.41 -12.59
CA ARG A 125 7.54 1.97 -12.52
C ARG A 125 8.77 1.20 -12.02
N ASP A 126 9.95 1.68 -12.37
CA ASP A 126 11.22 1.07 -11.96
C ASP A 126 11.49 1.25 -10.46
N ASP A 127 10.90 2.27 -9.82
CA ASP A 127 11.06 2.54 -8.39
C ASP A 127 10.21 1.64 -7.50
N LEU A 128 9.23 0.92 -8.07
CA LEU A 128 8.32 0.08 -7.30
C LEU A 128 9.06 -0.99 -6.47
N GLY A 129 10.22 -1.47 -6.92
CA GLY A 129 11.02 -2.50 -6.22
C GLY A 129 11.74 -1.98 -4.98
N HIS A 130 11.84 -0.66 -4.86
CA HIS A 130 12.50 0.06 -3.76
C HIS A 130 11.50 0.88 -2.95
N MET A 131 10.21 0.61 -3.13
CA MET A 131 9.12 1.36 -2.52
C MET A 131 8.84 0.88 -1.10
N GLN A 132 8.46 1.81 -0.25
CA GLN A 132 7.83 1.52 1.02
C GLN A 132 6.64 2.46 1.25
N VAL A 133 5.54 1.90 1.74
CA VAL A 133 4.35 2.66 2.12
C VAL A 133 4.17 2.54 3.61
N SER A 134 3.99 3.67 4.31
CA SER A 134 3.54 3.66 5.69
C SER A 134 2.19 4.32 5.87
N VAL A 135 1.35 3.73 6.71
CA VAL A 135 0.02 4.24 7.04
C VAL A 135 -0.05 4.47 8.54
N GLU A 136 -0.29 5.70 8.97
CA GLU A 136 -0.29 6.10 10.37
C GLU A 136 -1.71 6.47 10.81
N ALA A 137 -2.29 5.65 11.67
CA ALA A 137 -3.58 5.90 12.30
C ALA A 137 -3.50 7.16 13.17
N LYS A 138 -4.57 7.96 13.13
CA LYS A 138 -4.70 9.15 13.96
C LYS A 138 -4.80 8.75 15.44
N ALA A 139 -4.00 9.39 16.29
CA ALA A 139 -4.10 9.30 17.75
C ALA A 139 -5.37 9.97 18.28
#